data_AF-A0A7V3M3Q3-F1
#
_entry.id   AF-A0A7V3M3Q3-F1
#
_cell.length_a   1.000
_cell.length_b   1.000
_cell.length_c   1.000
_cell.angle_alpha   90.00
_cell.angle_beta   90.00
_cell.angle_gamma   90.00
#
_symmetry.space_group_name_H-M   'P 1'
#
loop_
_entity.id
_entity.type
_entity.pdbx_description
1 polymer ?
#
loop_
_entity_poly.entity_id
_entity_poly.type
_entity_poly.pdbx_seq_one_letter_code
_entity_poly.pdbx_strand_id
1 'polypeptide(L)'
;MKQKEMHELLEVSDRTLRDWKKNRRNKLYALLEALDYDTAKQLLSQHNASDLKALVENEHYYSSLRAFERDLYETLTSGRDSRIWLQLSKDTNLSHKARARAAYLYSFLTRKPVKLPFEVEVATGLFHADKRETGNGLAKLYGLKNGVDMQRFNQYKMSGRF
;
A
#
# COMPACT_ATOMS: atom_id res chain seq x y z
N MET A 1 9.19 -12.31 20.55
CA MET A 1 9.84 -12.74 19.29
C MET A 1 11.17 -13.44 19.55
N LYS A 2 11.46 -14.54 18.86
CA LYS A 2 12.72 -15.31 18.94
C LYS A 2 13.80 -14.69 18.05
N GLN A 3 15.07 -15.02 18.31
CA GLN A 3 16.20 -14.46 17.55
C GLN A 3 16.10 -14.72 16.02
N LYS A 4 15.66 -15.90 15.59
CA LYS A 4 15.46 -16.21 14.16
C LYS A 4 14.42 -15.30 13.51
N GLU A 5 13.32 -15.06 14.22
CA GLU A 5 12.25 -14.16 13.78
C GLU A 5 12.76 -12.72 13.67
N MET A 6 13.59 -12.26 14.60
CA MET A 6 14.24 -10.93 14.51
C MET A 6 15.19 -10.82 13.32
N HIS A 7 15.94 -11.89 13.01
CA HIS A 7 16.85 -11.94 11.86
C HIS A 7 16.07 -11.82 10.55
N GLU A 8 14.99 -12.59 10.41
CA GLU A 8 14.10 -12.54 9.25
C GLU A 8 13.45 -11.16 9.11
N LEU A 9 13.00 -10.57 10.23
CA LEU A 9 12.22 -9.35 10.23
C LEU A 9 13.04 -8.08 9.99
N LEU A 10 14.28 -8.04 10.50
CA LEU A 10 15.14 -6.84 10.44
C LEU A 10 16.30 -6.98 9.45
N GLU A 11 16.47 -8.14 8.83
CA GLU A 11 17.62 -8.47 7.95
C GLU A 11 18.99 -8.29 8.64
N VAL A 12 19.03 -8.39 9.96
CA VAL A 12 20.24 -8.21 10.78
C VAL A 12 20.84 -9.58 11.13
N SER A 13 22.15 -9.75 10.95
CA SER A 13 22.81 -11.03 11.23
C SER A 13 22.62 -11.54 12.67
N ASP A 14 22.57 -12.86 12.84
CA ASP A 14 22.55 -13.51 14.15
C ASP A 14 23.71 -13.09 15.07
N ARG A 15 24.87 -12.79 14.50
CA ARG A 15 26.03 -12.30 15.27
C ARG A 15 25.75 -10.91 15.86
N THR A 16 25.18 -10.03 15.06
CA THR A 16 24.79 -8.67 15.48
C THR A 16 23.67 -8.72 16.53
N LEU A 17 22.69 -9.61 16.38
CA LEU A 17 21.63 -9.80 17.38
C LEU A 17 22.19 -10.32 18.72
N ARG A 18 23.14 -11.27 18.68
CA ARG A 18 23.84 -11.73 19.89
C ARG A 18 24.67 -10.63 20.56
N ASP A 19 25.30 -9.77 19.75
CA ASP A 19 26.01 -8.60 20.26
C ASP A 19 25.04 -7.64 20.99
N TRP A 20 23.88 -7.35 20.38
CA TRP A 20 22.87 -6.50 21.00
C TRP A 20 22.35 -7.07 22.31
N LYS A 21 22.17 -8.39 22.40
CA LYS A 21 21.76 -9.08 23.63
C LYS A 21 22.76 -8.88 24.79
N LYS A 22 24.07 -8.80 24.48
CA LYS A 22 25.15 -8.79 25.49
C LYS A 22 25.72 -7.40 25.78
N ASN A 23 25.53 -6.43 24.89
CA ASN A 23 26.17 -5.12 24.97
C ASN A 23 25.17 -3.99 25.22
N ARG A 24 25.58 -2.75 24.94
CA ARG A 24 24.85 -1.50 25.22
C ARG A 24 23.42 -1.43 24.63
N ARG A 25 23.08 -2.33 23.70
CA ARG A 25 21.75 -2.44 23.08
C ARG A 25 20.87 -3.52 23.72
N ASN A 26 21.22 -4.05 24.90
CA ASN A 26 20.44 -5.11 25.55
C ASN A 26 18.99 -4.72 25.82
N LYS A 27 18.73 -3.44 26.13
CA LYS A 27 17.37 -2.91 26.31
C LYS A 27 16.57 -2.97 25.02
N LEU A 28 17.17 -2.61 23.88
CA LEU A 28 16.55 -2.75 22.57
C LEU A 28 16.26 -4.22 22.25
N TYR A 29 17.22 -5.11 22.53
CA TYR A 29 17.05 -6.54 22.32
C TYR A 29 15.90 -7.11 23.18
N ALA A 30 15.81 -6.71 24.45
CA ALA A 30 14.72 -7.12 25.34
C ALA A 30 13.35 -6.61 24.87
N LEU A 31 13.30 -5.39 24.33
CA LEU A 31 12.07 -4.87 23.69
C LEU A 31 11.67 -5.72 22.48
N LEU A 32 12.63 -6.08 21.61
CA LEU A 32 12.36 -6.97 20.48
C LEU A 32 11.89 -8.35 20.94
N GLU A 33 12.46 -8.90 22.02
CA GLU A 33 12.00 -10.18 22.60
C GLU A 33 10.54 -10.09 23.08
N ALA A 34 10.11 -8.95 23.60
CA ALA A 34 8.75 -8.71 24.08
C ALA A 34 7.71 -8.47 22.97
N LEU A 35 8.14 -8.12 21.76
CA LEU A 35 7.22 -7.93 20.63
C LEU A 35 6.69 -9.26 20.09
N ASP A 36 5.42 -9.25 19.69
CA ASP A 36 4.81 -10.32 18.92
C ASP A 36 5.28 -10.28 17.46
N TYR A 37 5.72 -11.41 16.92
CA TYR A 37 6.32 -11.48 15.59
C TYR A 37 5.30 -11.18 14.50
N ASP A 38 4.11 -11.78 14.57
CA ASP A 38 3.08 -11.60 13.54
C ASP A 38 2.59 -10.16 13.50
N THR A 39 2.39 -9.54 14.68
CA THR A 39 2.05 -8.12 14.81
C THR A 39 3.16 -7.23 14.25
N ALA A 40 4.42 -7.50 14.57
CA ALA A 40 5.55 -6.70 14.10
C ALA A 40 5.76 -6.85 12.57
N LYS A 41 5.57 -8.05 12.03
CA LYS A 41 5.58 -8.34 10.59
C LYS A 41 4.47 -7.61 9.86
N GLN A 42 3.27 -7.62 10.42
CA GLN A 42 2.15 -6.87 9.88
C GLN A 42 2.45 -5.36 9.87
N LEU A 43 2.96 -4.80 10.96
CA LEU A 43 3.35 -3.38 11.05
C LEU A 43 4.46 -3.00 10.07
N LEU A 44 5.46 -3.86 9.87
CA LEU A 44 6.54 -3.60 8.91
C LEU A 44 6.08 -3.75 7.46
N SER A 45 5.22 -4.73 7.18
CA SER A 45 4.58 -4.85 5.86
C SER A 45 3.72 -3.63 5.54
N GLN A 46 3.03 -3.06 6.55
CA GLN A 46 2.28 -1.82 6.42
C GLN A 46 3.14 -0.62 6.04
N HIS A 47 4.44 -0.67 6.36
CA HIS A 47 5.38 0.42 6.21
C HIS A 47 6.30 0.31 4.99
N ASN A 48 6.23 -0.80 4.24
CA ASN A 48 7.03 -0.98 3.04
C ASN A 48 6.44 -0.11 1.92
N ALA A 49 7.16 0.91 1.43
CA ALA A 49 6.61 1.80 0.39
C ALA A 49 6.56 1.15 -1.01
N SER A 50 7.26 0.02 -1.19
CA SER A 50 7.40 -0.67 -2.47
C SER A 50 6.09 -1.30 -2.95
N ASP A 51 5.28 -1.85 -2.03
CA ASP A 51 3.98 -2.44 -2.37
C ASP A 51 2.98 -1.38 -2.84
N LEU A 52 2.97 -0.20 -2.20
CA LEU A 52 2.14 0.93 -2.58
C LEU A 52 2.55 1.47 -3.95
N LYS A 53 3.86 1.54 -4.22
CA LYS A 53 4.39 1.89 -5.54
C LYS A 53 3.95 0.88 -6.59
N ALA A 54 4.00 -0.42 -6.28
CA ALA A 54 3.52 -1.45 -7.20
C ALA A 54 2.02 -1.32 -7.51
N LEU A 55 1.19 -0.95 -6.54
CA LEU A 55 -0.25 -0.72 -6.72
C LEU A 55 -0.54 0.48 -7.64
N VAL A 56 0.21 1.57 -7.52
CA VAL A 56 -0.02 2.77 -8.34
C VAL A 56 0.64 2.66 -9.71
N GLU A 57 1.80 2.01 -9.82
CA GLU A 57 2.47 1.67 -11.08
C GLU A 57 2.01 0.30 -11.61
N ASN A 58 0.74 -0.05 -11.41
CA ASN A 58 0.26 -1.42 -11.60
C ASN A 58 0.44 -2.02 -13.00
N GLU A 59 0.73 -1.20 -14.02
CA GLU A 59 1.08 -1.67 -15.36
C GLU A 59 2.38 -2.48 -15.40
N HIS A 60 3.29 -2.28 -14.45
CA HIS A 60 4.56 -3.01 -14.39
C HIS A 60 4.49 -4.27 -13.52
N TYR A 61 3.51 -4.37 -12.63
CA TYR A 61 3.50 -5.37 -11.55
C TYR A 61 2.32 -6.34 -11.61
N TYR A 62 1.25 -5.99 -12.31
CA TYR A 62 0.03 -6.78 -12.35
C TYR A 62 -0.35 -7.10 -13.79
N SER A 63 -0.67 -8.36 -14.06
CA SER A 63 -1.23 -8.82 -15.33
C SER A 63 -2.72 -9.16 -15.23
N SER A 64 -3.26 -9.27 -14.01
CA SER A 64 -4.66 -9.63 -13.77
C SER A 64 -5.33 -8.67 -12.79
N LEU A 65 -6.57 -8.32 -13.11
CA LEU A 65 -7.40 -7.45 -12.26
C LEU A 65 -7.60 -8.06 -10.87
N ARG A 66 -7.82 -9.39 -10.79
CA ARG A 66 -8.10 -10.06 -9.52
C ARG A 66 -6.91 -10.03 -8.55
N ALA A 67 -5.68 -10.20 -9.06
CA ALA A 67 -4.49 -10.07 -8.23
C ALA A 67 -4.31 -8.64 -7.75
N PHE A 68 -4.53 -7.66 -8.63
CA PHE A 68 -4.49 -6.24 -8.26
C PHE A 68 -5.55 -5.88 -7.20
N GLU A 69 -6.80 -6.30 -7.39
CA GLU A 69 -7.89 -6.02 -6.44
C GLU A 69 -7.61 -6.61 -5.07
N ARG A 70 -7.04 -7.82 -5.00
CA ARG A 70 -6.68 -8.44 -3.72
C ARG A 70 -5.69 -7.60 -2.95
N ASP A 71 -4.57 -7.28 -3.55
CA ASP A 71 -3.50 -6.54 -2.89
C ASP A 71 -3.94 -5.09 -2.57
N LEU A 72 -4.72 -4.48 -3.47
CA LEU A 72 -5.31 -3.16 -3.25
C LEU A 72 -6.25 -3.18 -2.05
N TYR A 73 -7.20 -4.11 -1.98
CA TYR A 73 -8.23 -4.10 -0.94
C TYR A 73 -7.66 -4.49 0.41
N GLU A 74 -6.69 -5.40 0.44
CA GLU A 74 -5.89 -5.66 1.64
C GLU A 74 -5.25 -4.37 2.14
N THR A 75 -4.57 -3.62 1.26
CA THR A 75 -3.92 -2.36 1.62
C THR A 75 -4.91 -1.29 2.10
N LEU A 76 -6.07 -1.17 1.45
CA LEU A 76 -7.10 -0.19 1.83
C LEU A 76 -7.82 -0.54 3.13
N THR A 77 -7.80 -1.81 3.56
CA THR A 77 -8.42 -2.28 4.80
C THR A 77 -7.43 -2.53 5.94
N SER A 78 -6.12 -2.52 5.67
CA SER A 78 -5.08 -2.81 6.68
C SER A 78 -4.90 -1.74 7.76
N GLY A 79 -5.61 -0.60 7.68
CA GLY A 79 -5.47 0.51 8.63
C GLY A 79 -4.25 1.41 8.40
N ARG A 80 -3.57 1.33 7.23
CA ARG A 80 -2.48 2.26 6.87
C ARG A 80 -2.98 3.70 6.84
N ASP A 81 -2.12 4.65 7.24
CA ASP A 81 -2.46 6.07 7.17
C ASP A 81 -2.68 6.50 5.72
N SER A 82 -3.89 7.01 5.45
CA SER A 82 -4.27 7.58 4.15
C SER A 82 -3.28 8.63 3.62
N ARG A 83 -2.54 9.34 4.47
CA ARG A 83 -1.55 10.36 4.08
C ARG A 83 -0.46 9.82 3.16
N ILE A 84 -0.18 8.51 3.19
CA ILE A 84 0.82 7.91 2.30
C ILE A 84 0.42 8.04 0.83
N TRP A 85 -0.88 7.93 0.51
CA TRP A 85 -1.38 8.14 -0.85
C TRP A 85 -1.24 9.59 -1.30
N LEU A 86 -1.41 10.54 -0.38
CA LEU A 86 -1.15 11.95 -0.64
C LEU A 86 0.33 12.21 -0.93
N GLN A 87 1.24 11.57 -0.19
CA GLN A 87 2.67 11.65 -0.45
C GLN A 87 3.02 11.08 -1.84
N LEU A 88 2.51 9.88 -2.17
CA LEU A 88 2.73 9.25 -3.48
C LEU A 88 2.17 10.10 -4.64
N SER A 89 1.03 10.78 -4.46
CA SER A 89 0.51 11.69 -5.51
C SER A 89 1.45 12.85 -5.85
N LYS A 90 2.34 13.21 -4.92
CA LYS A 90 3.32 14.28 -5.05
C LYS A 90 4.72 13.79 -5.40
N ASP A 91 4.97 12.47 -5.37
CA ASP A 91 6.28 11.89 -5.68
C ASP A 91 6.60 12.03 -7.17
N THR A 92 7.62 12.83 -7.49
CA THR A 92 8.04 13.11 -8.87
C THR A 92 8.75 11.93 -9.54
N ASN A 93 9.12 10.90 -8.78
CA ASN A 93 9.71 9.68 -9.34
C ASN A 93 8.66 8.72 -9.91
N LEU A 94 7.38 8.99 -9.67
CA LEU A 94 6.26 8.20 -10.19
C LEU A 94 5.72 8.80 -11.49
N SER A 95 5.18 7.91 -12.33
CA SER A 95 4.48 8.30 -13.55
C SER A 95 3.26 9.19 -13.23
N HIS A 96 2.85 10.03 -14.17
CA HIS A 96 1.63 10.84 -14.02
C HIS A 96 0.39 9.98 -13.74
N LYS A 97 0.31 8.79 -14.36
CA LYS A 97 -0.77 7.83 -14.12
C LYS A 97 -0.75 7.30 -12.68
N ALA A 98 0.42 6.91 -12.17
CA ALA A 98 0.56 6.44 -10.80
C ALA A 98 0.20 7.53 -9.77
N ARG A 99 0.67 8.76 -10.00
CA ARG A 99 0.34 9.91 -9.15
C ARG A 99 -1.16 10.21 -9.16
N ALA A 100 -1.81 10.08 -10.31
CA ALA A 100 -3.26 10.21 -10.44
C ALA A 100 -4.03 9.10 -9.69
N ARG A 101 -3.61 7.84 -9.83
CA ARG A 101 -4.15 6.70 -9.07
C ARG A 101 -4.00 6.92 -7.56
N ALA A 102 -2.83 7.41 -7.11
CA ALA A 102 -2.58 7.72 -5.70
C ALA A 102 -3.49 8.84 -5.18
N ALA A 103 -3.65 9.94 -5.94
CA ALA A 103 -4.56 11.02 -5.59
C ALA A 103 -6.02 10.55 -5.48
N TYR A 104 -6.45 9.72 -6.44
CA TYR A 104 -7.75 9.06 -6.39
C TYR A 104 -7.93 8.22 -5.12
N LEU A 105 -6.96 7.37 -4.76
CA LEU A 105 -7.04 6.52 -3.56
C LEU A 105 -7.08 7.33 -2.27
N TYR A 106 -6.31 8.42 -2.18
CA TYR A 106 -6.39 9.34 -1.05
C TYR A 106 -7.80 9.93 -0.91
N SER A 107 -8.38 10.44 -2.01
CA SER A 107 -9.71 11.03 -1.99
C SER A 107 -10.81 10.01 -1.77
N PHE A 108 -10.63 8.78 -2.24
CA PHE A 108 -11.54 7.68 -1.99
C PHE A 108 -11.64 7.39 -0.49
N LEU A 109 -10.50 7.32 0.21
CA LEU A 109 -10.46 7.03 1.64
C LEU A 109 -10.91 8.21 2.50
N THR A 110 -10.53 9.44 2.14
CA THR A 110 -10.70 10.62 3.00
C THR A 110 -11.90 11.49 2.64
N ARG A 111 -12.49 11.28 1.45
CA ARG A 111 -13.47 12.18 0.81
C ARG A 111 -12.97 13.61 0.58
N LYS A 112 -11.65 13.83 0.65
CA LYS A 112 -11.02 15.13 0.40
C LYS A 112 -10.36 15.14 -0.98
N PRO A 113 -10.72 16.05 -1.88
CA PRO A 113 -10.11 16.13 -3.20
C PRO A 113 -8.63 16.56 -3.12
N VAL A 114 -7.83 16.13 -4.09
CA VAL A 114 -6.42 16.48 -4.23
C VAL A 114 -6.23 17.21 -5.55
N LYS A 115 -5.58 18.36 -5.52
CA LYS A 115 -5.21 19.06 -6.75
C LYS A 115 -3.92 18.46 -7.29
N LEU A 116 -3.96 17.92 -8.51
CA LEU A 116 -2.77 17.49 -9.23
C LEU A 116 -2.10 18.71 -9.89
N PRO A 117 -0.75 18.80 -9.90
CA PRO A 117 -0.04 19.89 -10.56
C PRO A 117 0.11 19.69 -12.08
N PHE A 118 -0.56 18.70 -12.65
CA PHE A 118 -0.52 18.34 -14.07
C PHE A 118 -1.93 17.94 -14.52
N GLU A 119 -2.18 18.07 -15.82
CA GLU A 119 -3.39 17.55 -16.45
C GLU A 119 -3.25 16.06 -16.72
N VAL A 120 -4.35 15.32 -16.58
CA VAL A 120 -4.40 13.88 -16.83
C VAL A 120 -5.36 13.63 -17.97
N GLU A 121 -4.84 13.24 -19.13
CA GLU A 121 -5.66 12.70 -20.19
C GLU A 121 -6.27 11.36 -19.75
N VAL A 122 -7.58 11.18 -20.01
CA VAL A 122 -8.32 9.99 -19.59
C VAL A 122 -7.91 8.78 -20.45
N ALA A 123 -6.81 8.14 -20.10
CA ALA A 123 -6.26 7.02 -20.86
C ALA A 123 -6.60 5.65 -20.26
N THR A 124 -6.49 5.51 -18.93
CA THR A 124 -6.53 4.20 -18.24
C THR A 124 -7.45 4.18 -17.02
N GLY A 125 -7.88 3.00 -16.61
CA GLY A 125 -8.58 2.79 -15.35
C GLY A 125 -7.66 2.86 -14.12
N LEU A 126 -8.25 2.67 -12.93
CA LEU A 126 -7.51 2.44 -11.69
C LEU A 126 -6.56 1.24 -11.86
N PHE A 127 -7.06 0.14 -12.45
CA PHE A 127 -6.24 -0.93 -13.00
C PHE A 127 -5.94 -0.63 -14.47
N HIS A 128 -4.67 -0.70 -14.88
CA HIS A 128 -4.23 -0.28 -16.22
C HIS A 128 -4.96 -1.01 -17.37
N ALA A 129 -5.26 -2.30 -17.23
CA ALA A 129 -5.91 -3.11 -18.26
C ALA A 129 -7.45 -3.17 -18.13
N ASP A 130 -8.06 -2.58 -17.09
CA ASP A 130 -9.53 -2.53 -17.01
C ASP A 130 -10.07 -1.41 -17.90
N LYS A 131 -10.79 -1.81 -18.95
CA LYS A 131 -11.41 -0.92 -19.93
C LYS A 131 -12.86 -0.59 -19.62
N ARG A 132 -13.46 -1.20 -18.58
CA ARG A 132 -14.87 -0.97 -18.22
C ARG A 132 -15.02 0.42 -17.63
N GLU A 133 -16.02 1.17 -18.06
CA GLU A 133 -16.35 2.48 -17.49
C GLU A 133 -17.27 2.33 -16.28
N THR A 134 -16.79 1.66 -15.24
CA THR A 134 -17.48 1.58 -13.94
C THR A 134 -17.00 2.74 -13.07
N GLY A 135 -17.49 3.94 -13.37
CA GLY A 135 -17.03 5.17 -12.72
C GLY A 135 -17.89 5.58 -11.53
N ASN A 136 -17.31 5.57 -10.33
CA ASN A 136 -17.69 6.59 -9.35
C ASN A 136 -17.26 7.95 -9.93
N GLY A 137 -18.05 9.01 -9.79
CA GLY A 137 -17.71 10.33 -10.36
C GLY A 137 -16.33 10.87 -9.91
N LEU A 138 -15.80 10.32 -8.81
CA LEU A 138 -14.49 10.62 -8.24
C LEU A 138 -13.32 10.21 -9.15
N ALA A 139 -13.38 9.05 -9.80
CA ALA A 139 -12.30 8.58 -10.69
C ALA A 139 -12.06 9.55 -11.87
N LYS A 140 -13.14 10.13 -12.40
CA LYS A 140 -13.09 11.09 -13.51
C LYS A 140 -12.35 12.38 -13.13
N LEU A 141 -12.42 12.83 -11.88
CA LEU A 141 -11.68 14.00 -11.40
C LEU A 141 -10.17 13.85 -11.51
N TYR A 142 -9.68 12.61 -11.57
CA TYR A 142 -8.26 12.28 -11.67
C TYR A 142 -7.86 11.72 -13.03
N GLY A 143 -8.71 11.85 -14.05
CA GLY A 143 -8.41 11.33 -15.38
C GLY A 143 -8.45 9.80 -15.47
N LEU A 144 -9.21 9.11 -14.60
CA LEU A 144 -9.33 7.65 -14.62
C LEU A 144 -10.69 7.22 -15.20
N LYS A 145 -10.69 6.15 -16.00
CA LYS A 145 -11.92 5.58 -16.61
C LYS A 145 -12.84 4.90 -15.59
N ASN A 146 -12.25 4.32 -14.55
CA ASN A 146 -12.95 3.62 -13.48
C ASN A 146 -12.20 3.76 -12.16
N GLY A 147 -12.90 3.44 -11.07
CA GLY A 147 -12.37 3.47 -9.71
C GLY A 147 -12.42 2.10 -9.04
N VAL A 148 -12.47 2.13 -7.71
CA VAL A 148 -12.67 0.95 -6.87
C VAL A 148 -14.07 0.39 -7.13
N ASP A 149 -14.17 -0.90 -7.45
CA ASP A 149 -15.43 -1.63 -7.46
C ASP A 149 -15.96 -1.71 -6.03
N MET A 150 -16.99 -0.91 -5.74
CA MET A 150 -17.56 -0.80 -4.40
C MET A 150 -18.22 -2.09 -3.92
N GLN A 151 -18.78 -2.89 -4.84
CA GLN A 151 -19.42 -4.15 -4.46
C GLN A 151 -18.36 -5.13 -3.97
N ARG A 152 -17.28 -5.31 -4.74
CA ARG A 152 -16.17 -6.20 -4.37
C ARG A 152 -15.40 -5.69 -3.15
N PHE A 153 -15.16 -4.39 -3.07
CA PHE A 153 -14.48 -3.79 -1.93
C PHE A 153 -15.27 -3.99 -0.63
N ASN A 154 -16.59 -3.80 -0.65
CA ASN A 154 -17.43 -4.05 0.52
C ASN A 154 -17.46 -5.53 0.90
N GLN A 155 -17.55 -6.43 -0.08
CA GLN A 155 -17.47 -7.87 0.16
C GLN A 155 -16.15 -8.26 0.84
N TYR A 156 -15.02 -7.75 0.33
CA TYR A 156 -13.71 -8.00 0.91
C TYR A 156 -13.61 -7.42 2.32
N LYS A 157 -14.09 -6.19 2.55
CA LYS A 157 -14.09 -5.55 3.86
C LYS A 157 -14.87 -6.34 4.92
N MET A 158 -15.97 -7.01 4.53
CA MET A 158 -16.79 -7.80 5.45
C MET A 158 -16.25 -9.21 5.70
N SER A 159 -15.67 -9.85 4.69
CA SER A 159 -15.33 -11.28 4.73
C SER A 159 -13.83 -11.59 4.71
N GLY A 160 -13.00 -10.61 4.40
CA GLY A 160 -11.57 -10.78 4.12
C GLY A 160 -11.28 -11.61 2.86
N ARG A 161 -12.29 -11.90 2.03
CA ARG A 161 -12.20 -12.80 0.87
C ARG A 161 -13.04 -12.29 -0.31
N PHE A 162 -12.74 -12.82 -1.50
CA PHE A 162 -13.50 -12.63 -2.74
C PHE A 162 -14.41 -13.82 -3.02
#